data_AF-A0A0F3RBF9-F1
#
_entry.id   AF-A0A0F3RBF9-F1
#
_cell.length_a   1.000
_cell.length_b   1.000
_cell.length_c   1.000
_cell.angle_alpha   90.00
_cell.angle_beta   90.00
_cell.angle_gamma   90.00
#
_symmetry.space_group_name_H-M   'P 1'
#
loop_
_entity.id
_entity.type
_entity.pdbx_description
1 polymer ?
#
loop_
_entity_poly.entity_id
_entity_poly.type
_entity_poly.pdbx_seq_one_letter_code
_entity_poly.pdbx_strand_id
1 'polypeptide(L)'
;MGAKWQAEKSKLQQAQKLKEELDRSRNKLERAECDSNLAKASELKYGIIPEIMKKIQEAESMDNKGLLKEIVSESDIASIISRMVFQLIQCYQVNVSVCL
;
A
#
# COMPACT_ATOMS: atom_id res chain seq x y z
N MET A 1 -1.65 8.20 -35.02
CA MET A 1 -2.64 7.36 -34.32
C MET A 1 -2.11 6.53 -33.14
N GLY A 2 -0.82 6.49 -32.81
CA GLY A 2 -0.31 5.63 -31.70
C GLY A 2 -0.16 6.29 -30.31
N ALA A 3 -0.15 7.62 -30.21
CA ALA A 3 0.25 8.31 -28.98
C ALA A 3 -0.74 8.14 -27.81
N LYS A 4 -2.05 8.13 -28.08
CA LYS A 4 -3.07 7.90 -27.04
C LYS A 4 -2.97 6.49 -26.43
N TRP A 5 -2.80 5.48 -27.27
CA TRP A 5 -2.63 4.10 -26.84
C TRP A 5 -1.33 3.88 -26.03
N GLN A 6 -0.22 4.49 -26.47
CA GLN A 6 1.04 4.43 -25.74
C GLN A 6 0.94 5.11 -24.36
N ALA A 7 0.24 6.24 -24.27
CA ALA A 7 -0.01 6.92 -23.00
C ALA A 7 -0.86 6.06 -22.06
N GLU A 8 -1.93 5.42 -22.54
CA GLU A 8 -2.75 4.51 -21.73
C GLU A 8 -1.99 3.28 -21.27
N LYS A 9 -1.20 2.65 -22.17
CA LYS A 9 -0.35 1.51 -21.80
C LYS A 9 0.69 1.89 -20.74
N SER A 10 1.28 3.08 -20.83
CA SER A 10 2.24 3.57 -19.84
C SER A 10 1.57 3.77 -18.46
N LYS A 11 0.34 4.29 -18.42
CA LYS A 11 -0.42 4.43 -17.17
C LYS A 11 -0.74 3.09 -16.54
N LEU A 12 -1.17 2.11 -17.35
CA LEU A 12 -1.40 0.73 -16.89
C LEU A 12 -0.14 0.11 -16.29
N GLN A 13 1.02 0.30 -16.93
CA GLN A 13 2.29 -0.20 -16.41
C GLN A 13 2.71 0.50 -15.12
N GLN A 14 2.43 1.80 -14.97
CA GLN A 14 2.71 2.53 -13.72
C GLN A 14 1.83 2.02 -12.57
N ALA A 15 0.54 1.78 -12.81
CA ALA A 15 -0.36 1.21 -11.82
C ALA A 15 0.08 -0.20 -11.38
N GLN A 16 0.46 -1.07 -12.32
CA GLN A 16 1.01 -2.40 -12.00
C GLN A 16 2.29 -2.32 -11.18
N LYS A 17 3.23 -1.43 -11.54
CA LYS A 17 4.47 -1.24 -10.78
C LYS A 17 4.22 -0.79 -9.35
N LEU A 18 3.28 0.13 -9.12
CA LEU A 18 2.91 0.58 -7.78
C LEU A 18 2.32 -0.57 -6.94
N LYS A 19 1.51 -1.43 -7.56
CA LYS A 19 0.94 -2.63 -6.90
C LYS A 19 2.02 -3.64 -6.53
N GLU A 20 2.96 -3.91 -7.44
CA GLU A 20 4.11 -4.76 -7.14
C GLU A 20 4.99 -4.17 -6.02
N GLU A 21 5.20 -2.86 -6.01
CA GLU A 21 5.96 -2.17 -4.96
C GLU A 21 5.32 -2.36 -3.58
N LEU A 22 3.98 -2.28 -3.53
CA LEU A 22 3.19 -2.51 -2.33
C LEU A 22 3.32 -3.95 -1.84
N ASP A 23 3.15 -4.94 -2.72
CA ASP A 23 3.32 -6.36 -2.36
C ASP A 23 4.75 -6.72 -1.96
N ARG A 24 5.77 -6.13 -2.63
CA ARG A 24 7.17 -6.25 -2.20
C ARG A 24 7.38 -5.70 -0.80
N SER A 25 6.79 -4.56 -0.48
CA SER A 25 6.91 -3.94 0.84
C SER A 25 6.22 -4.76 1.94
N ARG A 26 5.08 -5.39 1.62
CA ARG A 26 4.38 -6.32 2.52
C ARG A 26 5.20 -7.57 2.81
N ASN A 27 5.77 -8.18 1.78
CA ASN A 27 6.66 -9.33 1.97
C ASN A 27 7.91 -8.98 2.80
N LYS A 28 8.45 -7.77 2.62
CA LYS A 28 9.58 -7.29 3.45
C LYS A 28 9.17 -7.09 4.90
N LEU A 29 7.96 -6.61 5.16
CA LEU A 29 7.41 -6.44 6.50
C LEU A 29 7.23 -7.79 7.18
N GLU A 30 6.61 -8.78 6.51
CA GLU A 30 6.43 -10.13 7.06
C GLU A 30 7.78 -10.81 7.34
N ARG A 31 8.75 -10.65 6.43
CA ARG A 31 10.12 -11.13 6.66
C ARG A 31 10.78 -10.44 7.84
N ALA A 32 10.63 -9.11 7.97
CA ALA A 32 11.20 -8.37 9.09
C ALA A 32 10.56 -8.75 10.43
N GLU A 33 9.27 -9.08 10.46
CA GLU A 33 8.59 -9.63 11.62
C GLU A 33 9.12 -11.02 11.98
N CYS A 34 9.32 -11.88 10.98
CA CYS A 34 9.86 -13.23 11.19
C CYS A 34 11.32 -13.22 11.69
N ASP A 35 12.16 -12.33 11.14
CA ASP A 35 13.55 -12.12 11.58
C ASP A 35 13.65 -11.35 12.92
N SER A 36 12.52 -11.05 13.58
CA SER A 36 12.45 -10.23 14.80
C SER A 36 13.11 -8.84 14.67
N ASN A 37 13.20 -8.32 13.46
CA ASN A 37 13.77 -7.01 13.16
C ASN A 37 12.69 -5.91 13.26
N LEU A 38 12.39 -5.54 14.50
CA LEU A 38 11.34 -4.58 14.84
C LEU A 38 11.61 -3.16 14.31
N ALA A 39 12.88 -2.77 14.18
CA ALA A 39 13.26 -1.47 13.65
C ALA A 39 12.84 -1.33 12.18
N LYS A 40 13.24 -2.29 11.32
CA LYS A 40 12.87 -2.31 9.90
C LYS A 40 11.37 -2.49 9.71
N ALA A 41 10.72 -3.32 10.54
CA ALA A 41 9.27 -3.51 10.47
C ALA A 41 8.52 -2.19 10.74
N SER A 42 9.01 -1.36 11.66
CA SER A 42 8.41 -0.07 11.99
C SER A 42 8.58 0.94 10.84
N GLU A 43 9.78 1.06 10.29
CA GLU A 43 10.05 1.94 9.13
C GLU A 43 9.19 1.57 7.91
N LEU A 44 9.03 0.27 7.64
CA LEU A 44 8.17 -0.23 6.56
C LEU A 44 6.70 0.06 6.81
N LYS A 45 6.22 -0.17 8.04
CA LYS A 45 4.81 0.06 8.45
C LYS A 45 4.42 1.53 8.40
N TYR A 46 5.28 2.42 8.88
CA TYR A 46 4.92 3.82 9.11
C TYR A 46 5.46 4.80 8.04
N GLY A 47 6.46 4.40 7.26
CA GLY A 47 7.01 5.23 6.18
C GLY A 47 6.61 4.71 4.80
N ILE A 48 7.19 3.59 4.40
CA ILE A 48 7.22 3.18 2.99
C ILE A 48 5.84 2.74 2.47
N ILE A 49 5.12 1.90 3.23
CA ILE A 49 3.79 1.42 2.83
C ILE A 49 2.78 2.57 2.68
N PRO A 50 2.62 3.48 3.67
CA PRO A 50 1.66 4.58 3.53
C PRO A 50 2.03 5.57 2.41
N GLU A 51 3.31 5.77 2.11
CA GLU A 51 3.71 6.58 0.95
C GLU A 51 3.30 5.95 -0.38
N ILE A 52 3.49 4.63 -0.55
CA ILE A 52 3.07 3.93 -1.76
C ILE A 52 1.54 3.97 -1.91
N MET A 53 0.81 3.84 -0.81
CA MET A 53 -0.66 3.93 -0.81
C MET A 53 -1.16 5.31 -1.22
N LYS A 54 -0.52 6.39 -0.72
CA LYS A 54 -0.85 7.75 -1.17
C LYS A 54 -0.62 7.92 -2.67
N LYS A 55 0.50 7.43 -3.20
CA LYS A 55 0.81 7.49 -4.64
C LYS A 55 -0.22 6.73 -5.48
N ILE A 56 -0.73 5.60 -5.00
CA ILE A 56 -1.81 4.85 -5.66
C ILE A 56 -3.10 5.68 -5.65
N GLN A 57 -3.47 6.25 -4.50
CA GLN A 57 -4.69 7.05 -4.37
C GLN A 57 -4.66 8.34 -5.21
N GLU A 58 -3.50 8.99 -5.31
CA GLU A 58 -3.26 10.14 -6.19
C GLU A 58 -3.39 9.74 -7.67
N ALA A 59 -2.77 8.62 -8.07
CA ALA A 59 -2.88 8.09 -9.43
C ALA A 59 -4.33 7.72 -9.80
N GLU A 60 -5.10 7.16 -8.87
CA GLU A 60 -6.52 6.84 -9.06
C GLU A 60 -7.40 8.10 -9.13
N SER A 61 -7.15 9.10 -8.28
CA SER A 61 -7.91 10.36 -8.27
C SER A 61 -7.75 11.14 -9.57
N MET A 62 -6.56 11.11 -10.17
CA MET A 62 -6.26 11.74 -11.46
C MET A 62 -6.89 11.02 -12.66
N ASP A 63 -7.22 9.73 -12.54
CA ASP A 63 -7.68 8.88 -13.64
C ASP A 63 -9.20 8.54 -13.54
N ASN A 64 -10.01 9.54 -13.16
CA ASN A 64 -11.51 9.51 -13.12
C ASN A 64 -12.19 9.15 -14.47
N LYS A 65 -11.44 8.69 -15.46
CA LYS A 65 -11.91 8.16 -16.76
C LYS A 65 -11.78 6.63 -16.78
N GLY A 66 -12.64 5.96 -16.01
CA GLY A 66 -13.26 4.66 -16.32
C GLY A 66 -12.41 3.38 -16.37
N LEU A 67 -11.17 3.37 -16.91
CA LEU A 67 -10.44 2.12 -17.15
C LEU A 67 -9.51 1.69 -16.02
N LEU A 68 -8.85 2.63 -15.33
CA LEU A 68 -7.91 2.26 -14.25
C LEU A 68 -8.63 1.68 -13.02
N LYS A 69 -9.90 2.09 -12.83
CA LYS A 69 -10.77 1.72 -11.71
C LYS A 69 -11.13 0.22 -11.67
N GLU A 70 -10.99 -0.50 -12.79
CA GLU A 70 -11.33 -1.92 -12.88
C GLU A 70 -10.24 -2.84 -12.29
N ILE A 71 -8.99 -2.37 -12.17
CA ILE A 71 -7.82 -3.19 -11.77
C ILE A 71 -7.54 -3.12 -10.26
N VAL A 72 -7.95 -2.02 -9.63
CA VAL A 72 -7.83 -1.78 -8.19
C VAL A 72 -9.15 -1.15 -7.76
N SER A 73 -10.03 -1.95 -7.17
CA SER A 73 -11.27 -1.40 -6.61
C SER A 73 -10.94 -0.65 -5.33
N GLU A 74 -11.57 0.51 -5.10
CA GLU A 74 -11.48 1.29 -3.85
C GLU A 74 -11.75 0.41 -2.61
N SER A 75 -12.52 -0.67 -2.77
CA SER A 75 -12.78 -1.69 -1.76
C SER A 75 -11.52 -2.45 -1.30
N ASP A 76 -10.57 -2.74 -2.18
CA ASP A 76 -9.32 -3.43 -1.84
C ASP A 76 -8.44 -2.55 -0.96
N ILE A 77 -8.31 -1.27 -1.32
CA ILE A 77 -7.53 -0.27 -0.56
C ILE A 77 -8.17 -0.05 0.82
N ALA A 78 -9.48 0.13 0.88
CA ALA A 78 -10.20 0.31 2.14
C ALA A 78 -10.02 -0.90 3.09
N SER A 79 -10.13 -2.11 2.56
CA SER A 79 -9.93 -3.35 3.33
C SER A 79 -8.51 -3.45 3.91
N ILE A 80 -7.50 -2.99 3.15
CA ILE A 80 -6.10 -2.96 3.59
C ILE A 80 -5.92 -1.92 4.72
N ILE A 81 -6.42 -0.70 4.54
CA ILE A 81 -6.33 0.35 5.58
C ILE A 81 -7.04 -0.11 6.84
N SER A 82 -8.24 -0.68 6.74
CA SER A 82 -8.98 -1.18 7.90
C SER A 82 -8.22 -2.25 8.66
N ARG A 83 -7.58 -3.21 7.97
CA ARG A 83 -6.76 -4.25 8.64
C ARG A 83 -5.54 -3.66 9.32
N MET A 84 -4.87 -2.71 8.68
CA MET A 84 -3.64 -2.10 9.20
C MET A 84 -3.94 -1.14 10.37
N VAL A 85 -4.97 -0.28 10.25
CA VAL A 85 -5.43 0.62 11.33
C VAL A 85 -5.86 -0.18 12.55
N PHE A 86 -6.57 -1.29 12.34
CA PHE A 86 -6.97 -2.16 13.44
C PHE A 86 -5.75 -2.74 14.17
N GLN A 87 -4.71 -3.15 13.43
CA GLN A 87 -3.47 -3.68 14.02
C GLN A 87 -2.63 -2.59 14.72
N LEU A 88 -2.68 -1.34 14.26
CA LEU A 88 -2.04 -0.19 14.91
C LEU A 88 -2.68 0.12 16.28
N ILE A 89 -4.01 0.08 16.36
CA ILE A 89 -4.74 0.27 17.63
C ILE A 89 -4.43 -0.86 18.62
N GLN A 90 -4.31 -2.10 18.13
CA GLN A 90 -3.93 -3.25 18.95
C GLN A 90 -2.51 -3.11 19.53
N CYS A 91 -1.53 -2.62 18.76
CA CYS A 91 -0.19 -2.36 19.29
C CYS A 91 -0.19 -1.26 20.36
N TYR A 92 -1.03 -0.24 20.21
CA TYR A 92 -1.20 0.80 21.24
C TYR A 92 -1.77 0.23 22.55
N GLN A 93 -2.75 -0.68 22.47
CA GLN A 93 -3.34 -1.35 23.64
C GLN A 93 -2.39 -2.36 24.31
N VAL A 94 -1.61 -3.13 23.53
CA VAL A 94 -0.65 -4.10 24.09
C VAL A 94 0.55 -3.43 24.76
N ASN A 95 1.02 -2.28 24.24
CA ASN A 95 2.13 -1.55 24.83
C ASN A 95 1.79 -0.92 26.20
N VAL A 96 0.50 -0.66 26.49
CA VAL A 96 0.03 -0.22 27.81
C VAL A 96 0.06 -1.36 28.84
N SER A 97 -0.12 -2.62 28.42
CA SER A 97 -0.16 -3.77 29.33
C SER A 97 1.20 -4.36 29.70
N VAL A 98 2.28 -3.98 28.98
CA VAL A 98 3.67 -4.45 29.24
C VAL A 98 4.47 -3.43 30.07
N CYS A 99 3.90 -2.26 30.35
CA CYS A 99 4.51 -1.19 31.15
C CYS A 99 3.91 -1.00 32.56
N LEU A 100 2.97 -1.86 32.98
CA LEU A 100 2.47 -2.02 34.35
C LEU A 100 2.80 -3.42 34.88
#